data_AF-A0A374VAC4-F1
#
_entry.id   AF-A0A374VAC4-F1
#
_cell.length_a   1.000
_cell.length_b   1.000
_cell.length_c   1.000
_cell.angle_alpha   90.00
_cell.angle_beta   90.00
_cell.angle_gamma   90.00
#
_symmetry.space_group_name_H-M   'P 1'
#
loop_
_entity.id
_entity.type
_entity.pdbx_description
1 polymer ?
#
loop_
_entity_poly.entity_id
_entity_poly.type
_entity_poly.pdbx_seq_one_letter_code
_entity_poly.pdbx_strand_id
1 'polypeptide(L)'
;MSIKDRFKMIMDREKMTAGAFAESIGVAQATISHILGPRNKYPSTEVILRLHQRYNDINLEWLLTGNGNMSNDGNNSDFVEDGSFDYPLFAENPENLSNGPSAAENRKEIASEMLQKVPKEIVKQEIIYKERPPRRITEIRIFFDDNTYETFKPEN
;
A
#
# COMPACT_ATOMS: atom_id res chain seq x y z
N MET A 1 -8.37 -22.30 8.03
CA MET A 1 -7.51 -21.91 6.90
C MET A 1 -6.73 -20.66 7.27
N SER A 2 -5.42 -20.60 7.05
CA SER A 2 -4.62 -19.43 7.45
C SER A 2 -4.62 -18.33 6.38
N ILE A 3 -4.21 -17.11 6.75
CA ILE A 3 -3.99 -16.01 5.78
C ILE A 3 -2.94 -16.40 4.72
N LYS A 4 -1.87 -17.10 5.14
CA LYS A 4 -0.86 -17.62 4.24
C LYS A 4 -1.45 -18.59 3.21
N ASP A 5 -2.33 -19.49 3.63
CA ASP A 5 -2.95 -20.45 2.71
C ASP A 5 -3.83 -19.74 1.69
N ARG A 6 -4.51 -18.65 2.07
CA ARG A 6 -5.34 -17.85 1.16
C ARG A 6 -4.50 -17.10 0.13
N PHE A 7 -3.37 -16.53 0.53
CA PHE A 7 -2.40 -15.96 -0.40
C PHE A 7 -1.87 -17.02 -1.37
N LYS A 8 -1.59 -18.24 -0.89
CA LYS A 8 -1.21 -19.36 -1.77
C LYS A 8 -2.30 -19.73 -2.77
N MET A 9 -3.55 -19.84 -2.34
CA MET A 9 -4.66 -20.14 -3.25
C MET A 9 -4.81 -19.10 -4.35
N ILE A 10 -4.63 -17.81 -4.04
CA ILE A 10 -4.63 -16.75 -5.04
C ILE A 10 -3.45 -16.91 -6.02
N MET A 11 -2.24 -17.16 -5.52
CA MET A 11 -1.07 -17.39 -6.38
C MET A 11 -1.22 -18.62 -7.28
N ASP A 12 -1.77 -19.72 -6.74
CA ASP A 12 -1.97 -20.97 -7.46
C ASP A 12 -3.03 -20.82 -8.56
N ARG A 13 -4.11 -20.08 -8.26
CA ARG A 13 -5.14 -19.72 -9.23
C ARG A 13 -4.55 -18.94 -10.42
N GLU A 14 -3.72 -17.95 -10.13
CA GLU A 14 -3.07 -17.11 -11.13
C GLU A 14 -1.81 -17.75 -11.75
N LYS A 15 -1.44 -18.96 -11.29
CA LYS A 15 -0.26 -19.73 -11.73
C LYS A 15 1.05 -18.93 -11.70
N MET A 16 1.23 -18.13 -10.67
CA MET A 16 2.39 -17.24 -10.55
C MET A 16 3.30 -17.60 -9.37
N THR A 17 4.58 -17.30 -9.54
CA THR A 17 5.57 -17.43 -8.46
C THR A 17 5.42 -16.29 -7.46
N ALA A 18 5.95 -16.47 -6.24
CA ALA A 18 5.88 -15.44 -5.20
C ALA A 18 6.49 -14.08 -5.62
N GLY A 19 7.52 -14.09 -6.48
CA GLY A 19 8.11 -12.87 -7.03
C GLY A 19 7.17 -12.15 -7.98
N ALA A 20 6.65 -12.88 -8.99
CA ALA A 20 5.69 -12.32 -9.94
C ALA A 20 4.40 -11.84 -9.25
N PHE A 21 3.94 -12.55 -8.22
CA PHE A 21 2.80 -12.11 -7.41
C PHE A 21 3.09 -10.79 -6.69
N ALA A 22 4.29 -10.63 -6.10
CA ALA A 22 4.68 -9.38 -5.45
C ALA A 22 4.70 -8.21 -6.44
N GLU A 23 5.25 -8.42 -7.63
CA GLU A 23 5.25 -7.44 -8.72
C GLU A 23 3.83 -7.08 -9.17
N SER A 24 2.93 -8.07 -9.27
CA SER A 24 1.54 -7.86 -9.72
C SER A 24 0.76 -6.91 -8.81
N ILE A 25 0.99 -6.96 -7.50
CA ILE A 25 0.35 -6.08 -6.51
C ILE A 25 1.23 -4.87 -6.13
N GLY A 26 2.40 -4.72 -6.76
CA GLY A 26 3.30 -3.59 -6.56
C GLY A 26 3.94 -3.54 -5.17
N VAL A 27 4.29 -4.69 -4.59
CA VAL A 27 5.00 -4.79 -3.30
C VAL A 27 6.36 -5.47 -3.47
N ALA A 28 7.27 -5.25 -2.53
CA ALA A 28 8.56 -5.93 -2.54
C ALA A 28 8.40 -7.45 -2.37
N GLN A 29 9.17 -8.25 -3.11
CA GLN A 29 9.17 -9.71 -3.00
C GLN A 29 9.41 -10.19 -1.55
N ALA A 30 10.25 -9.48 -0.78
CA ALA A 30 10.49 -9.77 0.62
C ALA A 30 9.22 -9.74 1.48
N THR A 31 8.25 -8.88 1.14
CA THR A 31 6.95 -8.78 1.84
C THR A 31 6.12 -10.04 1.64
N ILE A 32 6.01 -10.52 0.39
CA ILE A 32 5.32 -11.78 0.08
C ILE A 32 6.03 -12.96 0.74
N SER A 33 7.36 -13.03 0.67
CA SER A 33 8.14 -14.06 1.36
C SER A 33 7.92 -14.05 2.87
N HIS A 34 7.77 -12.88 3.48
CA HIS A 34 7.47 -12.74 4.91
C HIS A 34 6.09 -13.30 5.28
N ILE A 35 5.08 -13.08 4.44
CA ILE A 35 3.71 -13.59 4.62
C ILE A 35 3.68 -15.11 4.44
N LEU A 36 4.43 -15.63 3.46
CA LEU A 36 4.50 -17.06 3.15
C LEU A 36 5.42 -17.85 4.10
N GLY A 37 6.10 -17.16 5.02
CA GLY A 37 7.04 -17.74 5.96
C GLY A 37 6.45 -18.81 6.90
N PRO A 38 7.30 -19.44 7.74
CA PRO A 38 6.86 -20.49 8.67
C PRO A 38 5.99 -19.96 9.81
N ARG A 39 6.09 -18.66 10.13
CA ARG A 39 5.24 -18.00 11.13
C ARG A 39 4.13 -17.27 10.41
N ASN A 40 2.89 -17.58 10.76
CA ASN A 40 1.70 -16.98 10.17
C ASN A 40 1.58 -15.52 10.64
N LYS A 41 2.23 -14.60 9.92
CA LYS A 41 2.22 -13.16 10.24
C LYS A 41 1.23 -12.46 9.32
N TYR A 42 0.36 -11.65 9.91
CA TYR A 42 -0.65 -10.92 9.15
C TYR A 42 0.03 -9.93 8.19
N PRO A 43 -0.39 -9.88 6.92
CA PRO A 43 0.05 -8.85 5.99
C PRO A 43 -0.34 -7.46 6.50
N SER A 44 0.41 -6.44 6.12
CA SER A 44 -0.02 -5.07 6.39
C SER A 44 -1.30 -4.75 5.62
N THR A 45 -2.09 -3.81 6.14
CA THR A 45 -3.32 -3.34 5.49
C THR A 45 -3.07 -2.88 4.05
N GLU A 46 -1.93 -2.24 3.79
CA GLU A 46 -1.52 -1.82 2.44
C GLU A 46 -1.42 -3.01 1.47
N VAL A 47 -0.85 -4.13 1.89
CA VAL A 47 -0.73 -5.32 1.03
C VAL A 47 -2.11 -5.89 0.70
N ILE A 48 -3.01 -5.91 1.68
CA ILE A 48 -4.38 -6.40 1.50
C ILE A 48 -5.13 -5.49 0.52
N LEU A 49 -5.00 -4.17 0.67
CA LEU A 49 -5.65 -3.20 -0.20
C LEU A 49 -5.14 -3.28 -1.64
N ARG A 50 -3.82 -3.34 -1.82
CA ARG A 50 -3.19 -3.52 -3.15
C ARG A 50 -3.64 -4.81 -3.83
N LEU A 51 -3.75 -5.88 -3.07
CA LEU A 51 -4.24 -7.17 -3.57
C LEU A 51 -5.68 -7.04 -4.03
N HIS A 52 -6.57 -6.46 -3.23
CA HIS A 52 -7.98 -6.27 -3.60
C HIS A 52 -8.16 -5.31 -4.78
N GLN A 53 -7.31 -4.28 -4.90
CA GLN A 53 -7.29 -3.40 -6.07
C GLN A 53 -6.89 -4.13 -7.35
N ARG A 54 -5.94 -5.09 -7.26
CA ARG A 54 -5.47 -5.85 -8.41
C ARG A 54 -6.41 -7.01 -8.78
N TYR A 55 -7.00 -7.65 -7.78
CA TYR A 55 -7.88 -8.80 -7.90
C TYR A 55 -9.23 -8.44 -7.26
N ASN A 56 -10.01 -7.63 -7.99
CA ASN A 56 -11.30 -7.09 -7.55
C ASN A 56 -12.40 -8.15 -7.42
N ASP A 57 -12.15 -9.33 -7.95
CA ASP A 57 -13.01 -10.50 -7.91
C ASP A 57 -12.78 -11.34 -6.65
N ILE A 58 -11.72 -11.07 -5.88
CA ILE A 58 -11.45 -11.75 -4.60
C ILE A 58 -12.27 -11.12 -3.48
N ASN A 59 -12.99 -11.96 -2.76
CA ASN A 59 -13.77 -11.54 -1.61
C ASN A 59 -12.87 -11.13 -0.43
N LEU A 60 -13.00 -9.88 0.01
CA LEU A 60 -12.20 -9.34 1.11
C LEU A 60 -12.52 -9.99 2.46
N GLU A 61 -13.79 -10.30 2.73
CA GLU A 61 -14.21 -11.00 3.95
C GLU A 61 -13.56 -12.39 4.02
N TRP A 62 -13.58 -13.13 2.92
CA TRP A 62 -12.89 -14.41 2.82
C TRP A 62 -11.39 -14.27 2.99
N LEU A 63 -10.78 -13.25 2.38
CA LEU A 63 -9.34 -12.98 2.51
C LEU A 63 -8.95 -12.66 3.96
N LEU A 64 -9.79 -11.98 4.74
CA LEU A 64 -9.49 -11.59 6.12
C LEU A 64 -9.88 -12.67 7.14
N THR A 65 -11.11 -13.16 7.09
CA THR A 65 -11.71 -14.06 8.09
C THR A 65 -11.52 -15.54 7.76
N GLY A 66 -11.58 -15.89 6.47
CA GLY A 66 -11.39 -17.26 5.97
C GLY A 66 -12.72 -18.00 5.84
N ASN A 67 -13.81 -17.27 6.05
CA ASN A 67 -15.18 -17.74 5.92
C ASN A 67 -15.72 -17.33 4.54
N GLY A 68 -16.68 -18.10 4.02
CA GLY A 68 -17.28 -17.83 2.71
C GLY A 68 -16.45 -18.32 1.53
N ASN A 69 -16.69 -17.72 0.37
CA ASN A 69 -16.08 -18.11 -0.90
C ASN A 69 -14.95 -17.16 -1.31
N MET A 70 -13.95 -17.69 -2.02
CA MET A 70 -12.79 -16.93 -2.49
C MET A 70 -13.16 -15.85 -3.51
N SER A 71 -14.05 -16.19 -4.44
CA SER A 71 -14.50 -15.28 -5.49
C SER A 71 -15.83 -14.65 -5.12
N ASN A 72 -16.03 -13.40 -5.54
CA ASN A 72 -17.35 -12.78 -5.58
C ASN A 72 -18.15 -13.37 -6.75
N ASP A 73 -18.58 -14.62 -6.65
CA ASP A 73 -19.46 -15.23 -7.64
C ASP A 73 -20.83 -14.55 -7.60
N GLY A 74 -21.12 -13.73 -8.61
CA GLY A 74 -22.49 -13.31 -8.96
C GLY A 74 -23.10 -12.11 -8.22
N ASN A 75 -22.49 -11.55 -7.19
CA ASN A 75 -23.00 -10.36 -6.49
C ASN A 75 -22.23 -9.09 -6.87
N ASN A 76 -22.13 -8.83 -8.17
CA ASN A 76 -21.71 -7.53 -8.69
C ASN A 76 -22.92 -6.57 -8.66
N SER A 77 -23.37 -6.28 -7.45
CA SER A 77 -24.23 -5.16 -7.04
C SER A 77 -23.89 -5.00 -5.55
N ASP A 78 -22.94 -4.16 -5.16
CA ASP A 78 -23.32 -2.80 -4.74
C ASP A 78 -22.11 -1.87 -4.55
N PHE A 79 -21.04 -2.03 -5.34
CA PHE A 79 -19.98 -1.01 -5.39
C PHE A 79 -19.48 -0.81 -6.82
N VAL A 80 -20.42 -0.60 -7.74
CA VAL A 80 -20.14 0.21 -8.93
C VAL A 80 -20.47 1.64 -8.51
N GLU A 81 -19.47 2.51 -8.58
CA GLU A 81 -19.67 3.95 -8.65
C GLU A 81 -20.60 4.25 -9.83
N ASP A 82 -21.91 4.32 -9.57
CA ASP A 82 -22.81 5.11 -10.40
C ASP A 82 -22.81 6.52 -9.83
N GLY A 83 -22.49 7.48 -10.69
CA GLY A 83 -22.29 8.88 -10.36
C GLY A 83 -23.60 9.58 -9.97
N SER A 84 -24.11 9.30 -8.78
CA SER A 84 -25.19 10.07 -8.16
C SER A 84 -25.08 10.05 -6.63
N PHE A 85 -23.98 10.58 -6.09
CA PHE A 85 -24.05 11.26 -4.81
C PHE A 85 -24.30 12.73 -5.09
N ASP A 86 -25.57 13.06 -5.38
CA ASP A 86 -26.05 14.44 -5.31
C ASP A 86 -26.20 14.82 -3.84
N TYR A 87 -25.07 15.01 -3.16
CA TYR A 87 -25.02 15.85 -1.97
C TYR A 87 -24.63 17.24 -2.46
N PRO A 88 -25.60 18.11 -2.81
CA PRO A 88 -25.28 19.47 -3.17
C PRO A 88 -24.55 20.08 -1.97
N LEU A 89 -23.32 20.53 -2.19
CA LEU A 89 -22.50 21.25 -1.21
C LEU A 89 -23.22 22.52 -0.68
N PHE A 90 -24.31 22.89 -1.34
CA PHE A 90 -25.28 23.91 -0.96
C PHE A 90 -26.70 23.33 -0.98
N ALA A 91 -27.04 22.41 -0.08
CA ALA A 91 -28.45 22.14 0.21
C ALA A 91 -29.01 23.39 0.90
N GLU A 92 -29.61 24.29 0.13
CA GLU A 92 -30.25 25.51 0.64
C GLU A 92 -31.41 25.11 1.56
N ASN A 93 -31.20 25.31 2.86
CA ASN A 93 -32.26 25.21 3.86
C ASN A 93 -33.22 26.40 3.66
N PRO A 94 -34.53 26.19 3.43
CA PRO A 94 -35.49 27.27 3.16
C PRO A 94 -35.69 28.27 4.32
N GLU A 95 -35.00 28.10 5.45
CA GLU A 95 -35.10 28.98 6.61
C GLU A 95 -34.25 30.26 6.54
N ASN A 96 -33.49 30.51 5.49
CA ASN A 96 -32.66 31.73 5.41
C ASN A 96 -32.83 32.52 4.11
N LEU A 97 -34.05 33.04 3.89
CA LEU A 97 -34.24 34.19 3.02
C LEU A 97 -33.94 35.48 3.80
N SER A 98 -32.79 36.09 3.56
CA SER A 98 -32.62 37.53 3.77
C SER A 98 -31.57 38.13 2.84
N ASN A 99 -32.09 38.79 1.80
CA ASN A 99 -31.62 40.02 1.16
C ASN A 99 -30.20 40.11 0.56
N GLY A 100 -30.14 39.89 -0.77
CA GLY A 100 -29.68 40.90 -1.75
C GLY A 100 -28.16 41.19 -1.90
N PRO A 101 -27.69 41.56 -3.12
CA PRO A 101 -26.31 41.41 -3.54
C PRO A 101 -25.44 42.65 -3.25
N SER A 102 -24.18 42.44 -2.86
CA SER A 102 -23.16 43.49 -2.87
C SER A 102 -21.90 43.05 -3.60
N ALA A 103 -21.71 43.68 -4.75
CA ALA A 103 -20.45 44.08 -5.37
C ALA A 103 -19.36 43.02 -5.60
N ALA A 104 -19.13 42.76 -6.87
CA ALA A 104 -17.90 42.21 -7.42
C ALA A 104 -16.69 43.02 -6.97
N GLU A 105 -15.85 42.43 -6.12
CA GLU A 105 -14.50 42.92 -5.87
C GLU A 105 -13.65 41.72 -5.52
N ASN A 106 -12.95 41.19 -6.52
CA ASN A 106 -11.70 40.41 -6.46
C ASN A 106 -11.60 39.42 -7.63
N ARG A 107 -11.58 39.96 -8.85
CA ARG A 107 -11.00 39.25 -10.00
C ARG A 107 -9.99 40.18 -10.68
N LYS A 108 -8.75 40.15 -10.21
CA LYS A 108 -7.62 40.59 -11.01
C LYS A 108 -7.17 39.40 -11.85
N GLU A 109 -7.64 39.34 -13.09
CA GLU A 109 -6.97 38.62 -14.16
C GLU A 109 -5.61 39.28 -14.42
N ILE A 110 -4.56 38.47 -14.51
CA ILE A 110 -3.35 38.83 -15.26
C ILE A 110 -3.10 37.71 -16.26
N ALA A 111 -2.98 38.12 -17.52
CA ALA A 111 -2.94 37.29 -18.71
C ALA A 111 -1.68 36.40 -18.80
N SER A 112 -1.83 35.36 -19.62
CA SER A 112 -0.80 34.43 -20.07
C SER A 112 0.40 35.16 -20.70
N GLU A 113 1.59 34.97 -20.15
CA GLU A 113 2.86 35.27 -20.81
C GLU A 113 3.60 33.99 -21.23
N MET A 114 4.36 34.14 -22.30
CA MET A 114 4.72 33.09 -23.25
C MET A 114 5.83 32.15 -22.77
N LEU A 115 5.79 30.95 -23.35
CA LEU A 115 6.76 29.86 -23.33
C LEU A 115 8.24 30.33 -23.31
N GLN A 116 8.97 30.03 -22.23
CA GLN A 116 10.43 29.86 -22.28
C GLN A 116 10.81 28.49 -21.72
N LYS A 117 11.11 27.59 -22.67
CA LYS A 117 11.59 26.23 -22.44
C LYS A 117 13.04 26.31 -21.96
N VAL A 118 13.25 26.33 -20.65
CA VAL A 118 14.59 26.21 -20.06
C VAL A 118 15.03 24.74 -20.18
N PRO A 119 16.20 24.42 -20.77
CA PRO A 119 16.70 23.05 -20.77
C PRO A 119 16.95 22.62 -19.33
N LYS A 120 16.23 21.59 -18.86
CA LYS A 120 16.55 20.91 -17.60
C LYS A 120 17.94 20.31 -17.76
N GLU A 121 18.91 20.94 -17.12
CA GLU A 121 20.26 20.42 -16.97
C GLU A 121 20.17 19.04 -16.31
N ILE A 122 20.68 18.03 -17.01
CA ILE A 122 20.68 16.65 -16.53
C ILE A 122 21.71 16.61 -15.39
N VAL A 123 21.21 16.69 -14.16
CA VAL A 123 22.02 16.47 -12.96
C VAL A 123 22.52 15.04 -13.01
N LYS A 124 23.77 14.86 -13.45
CA LYS A 124 24.49 13.59 -13.32
C LYS A 124 24.70 13.36 -11.83
N GLN A 125 23.84 12.56 -11.23
CA GLN A 125 24.01 12.11 -9.86
C GLN A 125 25.14 11.09 -9.86
N GLU A 126 26.36 11.55 -9.58
CA GLU A 126 27.48 10.66 -9.31
C GLU A 126 27.15 9.82 -8.07
N ILE A 127 27.04 8.52 -8.26
CA ILE A 127 26.77 7.56 -7.20
C ILE A 127 28.04 7.50 -6.37
N ILE A 128 28.14 8.32 -5.32
CA ILE A 128 29.24 8.23 -4.36
C ILE A 128 29.05 6.93 -3.59
N TYR A 129 29.79 5.90 -3.99
CA TYR A 129 29.86 4.63 -3.28
C TYR A 129 30.63 4.86 -1.97
N LYS A 130 29.92 5.24 -0.91
CA LYS A 130 30.48 5.22 0.45
C LYS A 130 30.60 3.75 0.86
N GLU A 131 31.76 3.15 0.57
CA GLU A 131 32.12 1.85 1.13
C GLU A 131 31.99 1.95 2.66
N ARG A 132 31.04 1.20 3.21
CA ARG A 132 30.89 1.12 4.66
C ARG A 132 32.08 0.31 5.18
N PRO A 133 32.77 0.77 6.22
CA PRO A 133 33.89 0.03 6.79
C PRO A 133 33.42 -1.38 7.21
N PRO A 134 34.31 -2.39 7.11
CA PRO A 134 33.96 -3.77 7.44
C PRO A 134 33.48 -3.85 8.89
N ARG A 135 32.29 -4.41 9.09
CA ARG A 135 31.71 -4.59 10.43
C ARG A 135 32.41 -5.75 11.12
N ARG A 136 32.83 -5.55 12.36
CA ARG A 136 33.33 -6.61 13.23
C ARG A 136 32.26 -6.94 14.26
N ILE A 137 32.14 -8.22 14.58
CA ILE A 137 31.26 -8.68 15.66
C ILE A 137 31.87 -8.22 16.98
N THR A 138 31.12 -7.49 17.79
CA THR A 138 31.59 -7.01 19.11
C THR A 138 31.17 -7.93 20.25
N GLU A 139 29.99 -8.55 20.15
CA GLU A 139 29.43 -9.45 21.16
C GLU A 139 28.41 -10.38 20.49
N ILE A 140 28.43 -11.66 20.84
CA ILE A 140 27.39 -12.64 20.52
C ILE A 140 26.79 -13.10 21.84
N ARG A 141 25.46 -13.04 21.98
CA ARG A 141 24.73 -13.58 23.14
C ARG A 141 23.83 -14.72 22.69
N ILE A 142 24.05 -15.90 23.26
CA ILE A 142 23.26 -17.11 23.01
C ILE A 142 22.32 -17.27 24.21
N PHE A 143 21.01 -17.40 23.95
CA PHE A 143 20.01 -17.65 24.99
C PHE A 143 19.56 -19.11 24.92
N PHE A 144 19.49 -19.76 26.07
CA PHE A 144 19.04 -21.14 26.22
C PHE A 144 17.55 -21.17 26.62
N ASP A 145 16.96 -22.36 26.57
CA ASP A 145 15.55 -22.62 26.90
C ASP A 145 15.24 -22.54 28.39
N ASP A 146 16.26 -22.61 29.25
CA ASP A 146 16.20 -22.42 30.70
C ASP A 146 16.33 -20.96 31.15
N ASN A 147 16.18 -20.01 30.22
CA ASN A 147 16.37 -18.58 30.43
C ASN A 147 17.81 -18.15 30.78
N THR A 148 18.81 -19.03 30.65
CA THR A 148 20.22 -18.67 30.79
C THR A 148 20.79 -18.09 29.49
N TYR A 149 21.96 -17.43 29.57
CA TYR A 149 22.66 -16.95 28.38
C TYR A 149 24.18 -17.07 28.51
N GLU A 150 24.83 -17.29 27.37
CA GLU A 150 26.28 -17.22 27.21
C GLU A 150 26.67 -16.03 26.32
N THR A 151 27.72 -15.32 26.72
CA THR A 151 28.22 -14.15 25.99
C THR A 151 29.61 -14.42 25.48
N PHE A 152 29.78 -14.37 24.15
CA PHE A 152 31.07 -14.48 23.48
C PHE A 152 31.53 -13.10 23.04
N LYS A 153 32.68 -12.69 23.54
CA LYS A 153 33.42 -11.54 23.05
C LYS A 153 34.64 -12.08 22.30
N PRO A 154 34.97 -11.57 21.10
CA PRO A 154 36.23 -11.92 20.47
C PRO A 154 37.35 -11.45 21.40
N GLU A 155 38.15 -12.38 21.91
CA GLU A 155 39.38 -12.08 22.65
C GLU A 155 40.32 -11.31 21.71
N ASN A 156 41.00 -10.28 22.24
CA ASN A 156 41.79 -9.33 21.45
C ASN A 156 42.90 -10.00 20.63
#